data_AF-A0A949P5U7-F1
#
_entry.id   AF-A0A949P5U7-F1
#
_cell.length_a   1.000
_cell.length_b   1.000
_cell.length_c   1.000
_cell.angle_alpha   90.00
_cell.angle_beta   90.00
_cell.angle_gamma   90.00
#
_symmetry.space_group_name_H-M   'P 1'
#
loop_
_entity.id
_entity.type
_entity.pdbx_description
1 polymer ?
#
loop_
_entity_poly.entity_id
_entity_poly.type
_entity_poly.pdbx_seq_one_letter_code
_entity_poly.pdbx_strand_id
1 'polypeptide(L)'
;LPNVLLELRTKSDQVSSLLKVNHQQKTVVSWTMNPQAVVKREEYRTASVTERIAAMKKVADAGFLLAIHFDPMIYYPDWEEGYTELLEQIFSVISQEQITWFSIGSLRFNPEMKKVMESNYPGSGATEAEMVLGDDGKVRYIKPLRVEMYRHLYQLLKHYAPDPYIYLCMERWDMWKKILGFQPDSTNHNDFLMSKSIYQRFPQLGFTEPLRDQYEPNWRLKP
;
A
#
# COMPACT_ATOMS: atom_id res chain seq x y z
N LEU A 1 -14.14 14.22 15.71
CA LEU A 1 -13.15 15.20 15.22
C LEU A 1 -13.49 15.54 13.77
N PRO A 2 -13.56 16.82 13.36
CA PRO A 2 -14.05 17.19 12.03
C PRO A 2 -13.12 16.74 10.90
N ASN A 3 -11.80 16.92 11.04
CA ASN A 3 -10.77 16.64 10.03
C ASN A 3 -9.90 15.44 10.39
N VAL A 4 -10.52 14.29 10.67
CA VAL A 4 -9.80 13.05 10.96
C VAL A 4 -10.38 11.94 10.11
N LEU A 5 -9.48 11.18 9.49
CA LEU A 5 -9.76 9.97 8.76
C LEU A 5 -9.11 8.79 9.49
N LEU A 6 -9.89 7.74 9.74
CA LEU A 6 -9.39 6.51 10.35
C LEU A 6 -9.07 5.50 9.24
N GLU A 7 -7.89 4.87 9.28
CA GLU A 7 -7.59 3.70 8.47
C GLU A 7 -7.68 2.42 9.31
N LEU A 8 -8.37 1.40 8.81
CA LEU A 8 -8.39 0.05 9.36
C LEU A 8 -7.81 -0.94 8.34
N ARG A 9 -6.58 -1.41 8.58
CA ARG A 9 -5.85 -2.32 7.67
C ARG A 9 -5.96 -3.77 8.09
N THR A 10 -6.21 -4.68 7.14
CA THR A 10 -6.35 -6.12 7.40
C THR A 10 -5.80 -7.02 6.28
N LYS A 11 -5.73 -8.33 6.56
CA LYS A 11 -5.57 -9.44 5.58
C LYS A 11 -6.71 -10.46 5.70
N SER A 12 -7.81 -10.08 6.37
CA SER A 12 -8.98 -10.91 6.63
C SER A 12 -10.15 -10.52 5.74
N ASP A 13 -11.09 -11.45 5.58
CA ASP A 13 -12.38 -11.28 4.93
C ASP A 13 -13.53 -10.99 5.92
N GLN A 14 -13.25 -11.04 7.24
CA GLN A 14 -14.23 -10.93 8.31
C GLN A 14 -14.69 -9.49 8.56
N VAL A 15 -15.47 -8.93 7.62
CA VAL A 15 -15.91 -7.53 7.62
C VAL A 15 -17.33 -7.31 8.13
N SER A 16 -18.10 -8.37 8.41
CA SER A 16 -19.55 -8.27 8.67
C SER A 16 -19.94 -7.35 9.83
N SER A 17 -19.10 -7.26 10.87
CA SER A 17 -19.33 -6.35 12.00
C SER A 17 -19.15 -4.88 11.59
N LEU A 18 -18.20 -4.60 10.70
CA LEU A 18 -17.88 -3.26 10.23
C LEU A 18 -19.00 -2.68 9.35
N LEU A 19 -19.65 -3.51 8.53
CA LEU A 19 -20.71 -3.08 7.60
C LEU A 19 -21.92 -2.44 8.29
N LYS A 20 -22.08 -2.63 9.60
CA LYS A 20 -23.20 -2.10 10.39
C LYS A 20 -22.86 -0.80 11.13
N VAL A 21 -21.59 -0.37 11.09
CA VAL A 21 -21.13 0.80 11.84
C VAL A 21 -21.44 2.07 11.05
N ASN A 22 -21.97 3.10 11.74
CA ASN A 22 -22.05 4.44 11.15
C ASN A 22 -20.64 5.07 11.12
N HIS A 23 -19.93 4.87 10.01
CA HIS A 23 -18.58 5.35 9.80
C HIS A 23 -18.52 6.82 9.37
N GLN A 24 -19.66 7.47 9.09
CA GLN A 24 -19.75 8.88 8.66
C GLN A 24 -18.83 9.22 7.47
N GLN A 25 -18.51 8.24 6.62
CA GLN A 25 -17.52 8.34 5.54
C GLN A 25 -16.10 8.76 5.99
N LYS A 26 -15.79 8.66 7.29
CA LYS A 26 -14.48 9.00 7.89
C LYS A 26 -13.63 7.79 8.22
N THR A 27 -13.87 6.68 7.53
CA THR A 27 -13.11 5.44 7.69
C THR A 27 -12.73 4.90 6.33
N VAL A 28 -11.45 4.68 6.13
CA VAL A 28 -10.89 3.90 5.03
C VAL A 28 -10.60 2.51 5.55
N VAL A 29 -11.07 1.50 4.83
CA VAL A 29 -10.72 0.11 5.13
C VAL A 29 -9.73 -0.34 4.08
N SER A 30 -8.64 -0.94 4.53
CA SER A 30 -7.54 -1.25 3.65
C SER A 30 -7.08 -2.69 3.77
N TRP A 31 -6.56 -3.21 2.65
CA TRP A 31 -6.06 -4.57 2.58
C TRP A 31 -4.61 -4.58 2.17
N THR A 32 -3.82 -5.45 2.80
CA THR A 32 -2.59 -5.89 2.16
C THR A 32 -2.94 -6.90 1.07
N MET A 33 -2.48 -6.65 -0.16
CA MET A 33 -2.71 -7.51 -1.31
C MET A 33 -1.37 -8.01 -1.86
N ASN A 34 -1.34 -9.30 -2.22
CA ASN A 34 -0.21 -9.98 -2.82
C ASN A 34 -0.74 -11.03 -3.81
N PRO A 35 0.06 -11.45 -4.81
CA PRO A 35 -0.35 -12.48 -5.75
C PRO A 35 -0.72 -13.79 -5.04
N GLN A 36 -1.59 -14.59 -5.65
CA GLN A 36 -2.11 -15.82 -5.04
C GLN A 36 -0.98 -16.81 -4.67
N ALA A 37 0.11 -16.84 -5.45
CA ALA A 37 1.31 -17.63 -5.16
C ALA A 37 1.96 -17.21 -3.83
N VAL A 38 2.12 -15.90 -3.61
CA VAL A 38 2.68 -15.33 -2.38
C VAL A 38 1.75 -15.57 -1.20
N VAL A 39 0.44 -15.33 -1.35
CA VAL A 39 -0.54 -15.56 -0.27
C VAL A 39 -0.50 -17.02 0.19
N LYS A 40 -0.45 -17.97 -0.75
CA LYS A 40 -0.39 -19.40 -0.45
C LYS A 40 0.91 -19.81 0.24
N ARG A 41 2.05 -19.23 -0.17
CA ARG A 41 3.38 -19.64 0.33
C ARG A 41 3.74 -18.94 1.65
N GLU A 42 3.42 -17.66 1.78
CA GLU A 42 3.98 -16.78 2.83
C GLU A 42 2.95 -16.26 3.84
N GLU A 43 1.65 -16.18 3.50
CA GLU A 43 0.65 -15.50 4.33
C GLU A 43 -0.24 -16.48 5.11
N TYR A 44 0.36 -17.25 6.02
CA TYR A 44 -0.35 -18.24 6.83
C TYR A 44 -1.51 -17.64 7.64
N ARG A 45 -2.63 -18.37 7.69
CA ARG A 45 -3.83 -18.03 8.49
C ARG A 45 -4.43 -16.66 8.15
N THR A 46 -4.36 -16.29 6.88
CA THR A 46 -5.01 -15.10 6.33
C THR A 46 -6.05 -15.51 5.28
N ALA A 47 -6.92 -14.58 4.88
CA ALA A 47 -7.86 -14.84 3.80
C ALA A 47 -7.11 -14.95 2.46
N SER A 48 -7.64 -15.74 1.53
CA SER A 48 -7.16 -15.82 0.14
C SER A 48 -7.34 -14.49 -0.61
N VAL A 49 -6.71 -14.36 -1.78
CA VAL A 49 -6.85 -13.15 -2.62
C VAL A 49 -8.31 -12.91 -2.97
N THR A 50 -9.02 -13.94 -3.43
CA THR A 50 -10.43 -13.85 -3.82
C THR A 50 -11.34 -13.47 -2.64
N GLU A 51 -11.09 -14.03 -1.44
CA GLU A 51 -11.85 -13.68 -0.23
C GLU A 51 -11.62 -12.22 0.18
N ARG A 52 -10.38 -11.71 0.08
CA ARG A 52 -10.07 -10.30 0.33
C ARG A 52 -10.78 -9.39 -0.66
N ILE A 53 -10.74 -9.69 -1.96
CA ILE A 53 -11.42 -8.91 -3.00
C ILE A 53 -12.94 -8.91 -2.77
N ALA A 54 -13.53 -10.05 -2.41
CA ALA A 54 -14.94 -10.13 -2.08
C ALA A 54 -15.30 -9.30 -0.84
N ALA A 55 -14.44 -9.29 0.18
CA ALA A 55 -14.63 -8.45 1.37
C ALA A 55 -14.48 -6.96 1.06
N MET A 56 -13.49 -6.59 0.24
CA MET A 56 -13.32 -5.23 -0.29
C MET A 56 -14.59 -4.74 -1.00
N LYS A 57 -15.17 -5.58 -1.86
CA LYS A 57 -16.41 -5.25 -2.57
C LYS A 57 -17.57 -5.00 -1.61
N LYS A 58 -17.77 -5.87 -0.61
CA LYS A 58 -18.81 -5.68 0.41
C LYS A 58 -18.65 -4.37 1.18
N VAL A 59 -17.41 -4.01 1.51
CA VAL A 59 -17.09 -2.79 2.25
C VAL A 59 -17.27 -1.54 1.38
N ALA A 60 -16.85 -1.61 0.12
CA ALA A 60 -17.10 -0.58 -0.88
C ALA A 60 -18.61 -0.36 -1.12
N ASP A 61 -19.39 -1.43 -1.23
CA ASP A 61 -20.84 -1.37 -1.40
C ASP A 61 -21.56 -0.78 -0.18
N ALA A 62 -20.98 -0.92 1.02
CA ALA A 62 -21.45 -0.28 2.23
C ALA A 62 -21.04 1.21 2.33
N GLY A 63 -20.39 1.77 1.32
CA GLY A 63 -20.03 3.19 1.24
C GLY A 63 -18.72 3.55 1.93
N PHE A 64 -17.93 2.58 2.37
CA PHE A 64 -16.57 2.84 2.84
C PHE A 64 -15.64 3.16 1.68
N LEU A 65 -14.63 3.98 1.96
CA LEU A 65 -13.51 4.16 1.06
C LEU A 65 -12.48 3.05 1.27
N LEU A 66 -11.74 2.75 0.21
CA LEU A 66 -10.74 1.68 0.20
C LEU A 66 -9.32 2.24 0.10
N ALA A 67 -8.36 1.49 0.62
CA ALA A 67 -6.96 1.63 0.25
C ALA A 67 -6.32 0.25 0.07
N ILE A 68 -5.30 0.15 -0.76
CA ILE A 68 -4.62 -1.12 -1.04
C ILE A 68 -3.13 -0.97 -0.78
N HIS A 69 -2.60 -1.93 -0.02
CA HIS A 69 -1.19 -1.96 0.35
C HIS A 69 -0.51 -3.13 -0.34
N PHE A 70 0.44 -2.82 -1.22
CA PHE A 70 1.43 -3.78 -1.71
C PHE A 70 2.68 -3.63 -0.84
N ASP A 71 2.51 -3.87 0.46
CA ASP A 71 3.57 -3.79 1.46
C ASP A 71 3.47 -4.98 2.44
N PRO A 72 4.33 -6.00 2.32
CA PRO A 72 5.45 -6.09 1.39
C PRO A 72 5.07 -6.69 0.02
N MET A 73 5.62 -6.14 -1.06
CA MET A 73 5.86 -6.85 -2.31
C MET A 73 6.94 -7.92 -2.11
N ILE A 74 6.68 -9.11 -2.62
CA ILE A 74 7.55 -10.29 -2.51
C ILE A 74 8.03 -10.67 -3.91
N TYR A 75 9.33 -10.87 -4.05
CA TYR A 75 9.92 -11.40 -5.29
C TYR A 75 9.81 -12.92 -5.31
N TYR A 76 9.45 -13.47 -6.46
CA TYR A 76 9.43 -14.90 -6.75
C TYR A 76 9.48 -15.09 -8.29
N PRO A 77 9.74 -16.30 -8.82
CA PRO A 77 9.60 -16.55 -10.26
C PRO A 77 8.20 -16.17 -10.76
N ASP A 78 8.10 -15.48 -11.91
CA ASP A 78 6.83 -15.01 -12.50
C ASP A 78 6.08 -13.98 -11.63
N TRP A 79 6.83 -13.16 -10.89
CA TRP A 79 6.25 -12.08 -10.08
C TRP A 79 5.56 -11.01 -10.95
N GLU A 80 6.07 -10.71 -12.14
CA GLU A 80 5.48 -9.69 -13.03
C GLU A 80 4.05 -10.08 -13.44
N GLU A 81 3.88 -11.33 -13.88
CA GLU A 81 2.60 -11.91 -14.25
C GLU A 81 1.66 -11.94 -13.05
N GLY A 82 2.13 -12.44 -11.90
CA GLY A 82 1.24 -12.56 -10.74
C GLY A 82 0.77 -11.22 -10.15
N TYR A 83 1.57 -10.16 -10.21
CA TYR A 83 1.09 -8.81 -9.85
C TYR A 83 0.16 -8.22 -10.92
N THR A 84 0.34 -8.56 -12.20
CA THR A 84 -0.58 -8.18 -13.28
C THR A 84 -1.95 -8.82 -13.07
N GLU A 85 -1.99 -10.15 -12.90
CA GLU A 85 -3.21 -10.91 -12.65
C GLU A 85 -3.94 -10.45 -11.37
N LEU A 86 -3.17 -10.09 -10.33
CA LEU A 86 -3.74 -9.56 -9.10
C LEU A 86 -4.51 -8.26 -9.34
N LEU A 87 -3.92 -7.32 -10.10
CA LEU A 87 -4.57 -6.05 -10.41
C LEU A 87 -5.77 -6.25 -11.34
N GLU A 88 -5.67 -7.12 -12.34
CA GLU A 88 -6.81 -7.51 -13.18
C GLU A 88 -7.98 -8.02 -12.35
N GLN A 89 -7.72 -8.91 -11.37
CA GLN A 89 -8.75 -9.41 -10.47
C GLN A 89 -9.35 -8.30 -9.61
N ILE A 90 -8.53 -7.43 -9.01
CA ILE A 90 -9.00 -6.32 -8.18
C ILE A 90 -9.91 -5.40 -8.99
N PHE A 91 -9.45 -4.93 -10.16
CA PHE A 91 -10.17 -3.95 -10.96
C PHE A 91 -11.31 -4.54 -11.79
N SER A 92 -11.41 -5.88 -11.89
CA SER A 92 -12.62 -6.53 -12.40
C SER A 92 -13.83 -6.41 -11.46
N VAL A 93 -13.60 -6.09 -10.18
CA VAL A 93 -14.63 -6.04 -9.14
C VAL A 93 -14.74 -4.67 -8.46
N ILE A 94 -13.62 -3.97 -8.28
CA ILE A 94 -13.50 -2.73 -7.53
C ILE A 94 -13.26 -1.56 -8.48
N SER A 95 -14.09 -0.51 -8.37
CA SER A 95 -13.90 0.73 -9.12
C SER A 95 -12.81 1.60 -8.49
N GLN A 96 -11.96 2.22 -9.33
CA GLN A 96 -10.87 3.07 -8.85
C GLN A 96 -11.36 4.31 -8.08
N GLU A 97 -12.58 4.76 -8.36
CA GLU A 97 -13.21 5.93 -7.76
C GLU A 97 -13.42 5.73 -6.24
N GLN A 98 -13.47 4.49 -5.77
CA GLN A 98 -13.61 4.16 -4.34
C GLN A 98 -12.26 3.99 -3.63
N ILE A 99 -11.16 3.93 -4.38
CA ILE A 99 -9.82 3.73 -3.82
C ILE A 99 -9.17 5.10 -3.56
N THR A 100 -8.74 5.32 -2.33
CA THR A 100 -8.15 6.58 -1.87
C THR A 100 -6.65 6.64 -2.18
N TRP A 101 -5.90 5.60 -1.78
CA TRP A 101 -4.47 5.49 -2.06
C TRP A 101 -4.01 4.05 -2.23
N PHE A 102 -2.82 3.92 -2.84
CA PHE A 102 -2.00 2.74 -2.87
C PHE A 102 -0.69 2.98 -2.13
N SER A 103 -0.22 1.95 -1.43
CA SER A 103 1.14 1.94 -0.88
C SER A 103 1.97 0.84 -1.55
N ILE A 104 3.23 1.14 -1.85
CA ILE A 104 4.18 0.19 -2.46
C ILE A 104 5.41 0.11 -1.56
N GLY A 105 5.72 -1.08 -1.05
CA GLY A 105 6.92 -1.36 -0.28
C GLY A 105 7.34 -2.80 -0.51
N SER A 106 8.62 -3.12 -0.42
CA SER A 106 9.10 -4.51 -0.57
C SER A 106 9.41 -5.08 0.79
N LEU A 107 9.59 -6.41 0.84
CA LEU A 107 10.00 -7.09 2.06
C LEU A 107 11.24 -6.42 2.66
N ARG A 108 11.09 -6.09 3.94
CA ARG A 108 12.17 -5.54 4.76
C ARG A 108 12.01 -5.99 6.20
N PHE A 109 13.12 -6.26 6.86
CA PHE A 109 13.14 -6.72 8.25
C PHE A 109 14.45 -6.35 8.91
N ASN A 110 14.51 -6.41 10.25
CA ASN A 110 15.76 -6.20 10.95
C ASN A 110 16.70 -7.41 10.73
N PRO A 111 18.03 -7.24 10.66
CA PRO A 111 18.97 -8.33 10.38
C PRO A 111 18.79 -9.59 11.23
N GLU A 112 18.50 -9.42 12.53
CA GLU A 112 18.28 -10.51 13.47
C GLU A 112 17.07 -11.40 13.11
N MET A 113 16.09 -10.86 12.39
CA MET A 113 14.87 -11.57 12.02
C MET A 113 15.12 -12.63 10.94
N LYS A 114 16.18 -12.51 10.12
CA LYS A 114 16.42 -13.44 9.00
C LYS A 114 16.45 -14.89 9.47
N LYS A 115 17.30 -15.18 10.46
CA LYS A 115 17.44 -16.52 11.04
C LYS A 115 16.16 -17.01 11.70
N VAL A 116 15.41 -16.10 12.33
CA VAL A 116 14.13 -16.44 12.97
C VAL A 116 13.09 -16.82 11.92
N MET A 117 13.01 -16.08 10.81
CA MET A 117 12.11 -16.38 9.69
C MET A 117 12.44 -17.75 9.08
N GLU A 118 13.71 -17.98 8.75
CA GLU A 118 14.18 -19.23 8.14
C GLU A 118 14.02 -20.43 9.08
N SER A 119 14.22 -20.24 10.38
CA SER A 119 14.05 -21.31 11.38
C SER A 119 12.58 -21.64 11.66
N ASN A 120 11.72 -20.63 11.78
CA ASN A 120 10.30 -20.84 12.10
C ASN A 120 9.50 -21.30 10.87
N TYR A 121 9.94 -20.91 9.67
CA TYR A 121 9.28 -21.24 8.40
C TYR A 121 10.28 -21.75 7.36
N PRO A 122 10.81 -22.98 7.51
CA PRO A 122 11.84 -23.51 6.61
C PRO A 122 11.42 -23.64 5.13
N GLY A 123 10.12 -23.63 4.83
CA GLY A 123 9.58 -23.65 3.47
C GLY A 123 9.28 -22.27 2.86
N SER A 124 9.50 -21.18 3.62
CA SER A 124 9.29 -19.81 3.16
C SER A 124 10.31 -19.45 2.07
N GLY A 125 9.84 -18.80 1.01
CA GLY A 125 10.68 -18.22 -0.04
C GLY A 125 11.01 -16.76 0.18
N ALA A 126 10.52 -16.15 1.26
CA ALA A 126 10.58 -14.71 1.49
C ALA A 126 12.02 -14.15 1.44
N THR A 127 13.01 -14.95 1.85
CA THR A 127 14.43 -14.58 1.91
C THR A 127 15.32 -15.26 0.87
N GLU A 128 14.74 -15.91 -0.16
CA GLU A 128 15.50 -16.61 -1.22
C GLU A 128 16.23 -15.64 -2.17
N ALA A 129 15.64 -14.47 -2.43
CA ALA A 129 16.25 -13.46 -3.28
C ALA A 129 17.47 -12.80 -2.60
N GLU A 130 18.34 -12.19 -3.41
CA GLU A 130 19.48 -11.45 -2.87
C GLU A 130 19.01 -10.21 -2.08
N MET A 131 19.44 -10.14 -0.82
CA MET A 131 19.10 -9.06 0.10
C MET A 131 20.34 -8.46 0.74
N VAL A 132 20.30 -7.13 0.94
CA VAL A 132 21.40 -6.34 1.49
C VAL A 132 20.91 -5.49 2.67
N LEU A 133 21.82 -5.17 3.58
CA LEU A 133 21.57 -4.23 4.67
C LEU A 133 21.51 -2.80 4.13
N GLY A 134 20.37 -2.15 4.30
CA GLY A 134 20.17 -0.74 4.01
C GLY A 134 20.81 0.19 5.04
N ASP A 135 20.96 1.46 4.66
CA ASP A 135 21.46 2.53 5.54
C ASP A 135 20.48 2.85 6.69
N ASP A 136 19.22 2.43 6.56
CA ASP A 136 18.19 2.49 7.60
C ASP A 136 18.22 1.30 8.58
N GLY A 137 19.23 0.43 8.46
CA GLY A 137 19.41 -0.74 9.31
C GLY A 137 18.46 -1.90 9.01
N LYS A 138 17.75 -1.88 7.88
CA LYS A 138 16.84 -2.96 7.45
C LYS A 138 17.46 -3.78 6.32
N VAL A 139 17.32 -5.09 6.39
CA VAL A 139 17.62 -5.98 5.26
C VAL A 139 16.51 -5.86 4.22
N ARG A 140 16.87 -5.66 2.95
CA ARG A 140 15.96 -5.39 1.82
C ARG A 140 16.45 -6.08 0.56
N TYR A 141 15.59 -6.30 -0.42
CA TYR A 141 16.05 -6.68 -1.77
C TYR A 141 17.05 -5.67 -2.33
N ILE A 142 17.97 -6.13 -3.17
CA ILE A 142 18.91 -5.24 -3.87
C ILE A 142 18.15 -4.15 -4.64
N LYS A 143 18.75 -2.96 -4.72
CA LYS A 143 18.08 -1.80 -5.29
C LYS A 143 17.61 -1.97 -6.75
N PRO A 144 18.40 -2.57 -7.68
CA PRO A 144 17.93 -2.79 -9.06
C PRO A 144 16.63 -3.59 -9.10
N LEU A 145 16.55 -4.69 -8.34
CA LEU A 145 15.36 -5.52 -8.25
C LEU A 145 14.15 -4.75 -7.71
N ARG A 146 14.33 -3.97 -6.63
CA ARG A 146 13.25 -3.11 -6.11
C ARG A 146 12.77 -2.09 -7.13
N VAL A 147 13.69 -1.53 -7.93
CA VAL A 147 13.32 -0.57 -8.98
C VAL A 147 12.46 -1.23 -10.05
N GLU A 148 12.81 -2.43 -10.49
CA GLU A 148 12.04 -3.21 -11.46
C GLU A 148 10.64 -3.52 -10.91
N MET A 149 10.58 -4.11 -9.71
CA MET A 149 9.31 -4.45 -9.06
C MET A 149 8.38 -3.26 -8.90
N TYR A 150 8.89 -2.14 -8.41
CA TYR A 150 8.06 -0.97 -8.16
C TYR A 150 7.64 -0.27 -9.45
N ARG A 151 8.48 -0.25 -10.50
CA ARG A 151 8.11 0.34 -11.79
C ARG A 151 6.99 -0.44 -12.45
N HIS A 152 7.10 -1.77 -12.45
CA HIS A 152 6.07 -2.63 -13.02
C HIS A 152 4.72 -2.40 -12.33
N LEU A 153 4.69 -2.52 -11.00
CA LEU A 153 3.46 -2.30 -10.24
C LEU A 153 2.92 -0.87 -10.40
N TYR A 154 3.80 0.13 -10.37
CA TYR A 154 3.40 1.53 -10.57
C TYR A 154 2.76 1.77 -11.94
N GLN A 155 3.34 1.21 -13.01
CA GLN A 155 2.79 1.32 -14.37
C GLN A 155 1.42 0.67 -14.48
N LEU A 156 1.24 -0.52 -13.91
CA LEU A 156 -0.07 -1.18 -13.85
C LEU A 156 -1.08 -0.35 -13.06
N LEU A 157 -0.71 0.17 -11.88
CA LEU A 157 -1.59 1.03 -11.10
C LEU A 157 -1.97 2.29 -11.87
N LYS A 158 -1.04 2.94 -12.57
CA LYS A 158 -1.35 4.10 -13.42
C LYS A 158 -2.24 3.76 -14.61
N HIS A 159 -2.18 2.53 -15.11
CA HIS A 159 -3.05 2.06 -16.18
C HIS A 159 -4.49 1.83 -15.69
N TYR A 160 -4.68 1.10 -14.60
CA TYR A 160 -6.02 0.73 -14.10
C TYR A 160 -6.67 1.81 -13.21
N ALA A 161 -5.86 2.55 -12.46
CA ALA A 161 -6.30 3.53 -11.48
C ALA A 161 -5.39 4.76 -11.47
N PRO A 162 -5.50 5.65 -12.48
CA PRO A 162 -4.65 6.83 -12.57
C PRO A 162 -4.86 7.84 -11.43
N ASP A 163 -6.00 7.86 -10.76
CA ASP A 163 -6.40 8.94 -9.85
C ASP A 163 -5.97 8.76 -8.37
N PRO A 164 -5.98 7.55 -7.78
CA PRO A 164 -5.54 7.37 -6.39
C PRO A 164 -4.11 7.82 -6.12
N TYR A 165 -3.89 8.35 -4.91
CA TYR A 165 -2.55 8.73 -4.49
C TYR A 165 -1.67 7.48 -4.34
N ILE A 166 -0.43 7.53 -4.80
CA ILE A 166 0.53 6.41 -4.69
C ILE A 166 1.75 6.89 -3.92
N TYR A 167 2.14 6.14 -2.90
CA TYR A 167 3.34 6.43 -2.12
C TYR A 167 4.21 5.19 -1.92
N LEU A 168 5.51 5.41 -1.66
CA LEU A 168 6.45 4.33 -1.36
C LEU A 168 6.67 4.19 0.15
N CYS A 169 6.50 2.98 0.68
CA CYS A 169 6.65 2.66 2.11
C CYS A 169 8.12 2.50 2.50
N MET A 170 8.59 3.34 3.43
CA MET A 170 9.93 3.27 4.00
C MET A 170 11.02 3.18 2.90
N GLU A 171 10.86 3.93 1.81
CA GLU A 171 11.83 3.97 0.72
C GLU A 171 12.61 5.28 0.70
N ARG A 172 13.86 5.18 0.22
CA ARG A 172 14.74 6.35 0.13
C ARG A 172 14.26 7.30 -0.97
N TRP A 173 14.50 8.58 -0.77
CA TRP A 173 14.13 9.68 -1.68
C TRP A 173 14.51 9.42 -3.15
N ASP A 174 15.62 8.74 -3.40
CA ASP A 174 16.08 8.45 -4.76
C ASP A 174 15.26 7.34 -5.44
N MET A 175 14.63 6.46 -4.67
CA MET A 175 13.62 5.52 -5.18
C MET A 175 12.37 6.27 -5.62
N TRP A 176 11.88 7.23 -4.83
CA TRP A 176 10.72 8.05 -5.20
C TRP A 176 10.91 8.72 -6.57
N LYS A 177 12.03 9.40 -6.79
CA LYS A 177 12.36 10.01 -8.09
C LYS A 177 12.41 8.98 -9.23
N LYS A 178 12.97 7.80 -8.99
CA LYS A 178 13.15 6.74 -10.01
C LYS A 178 11.84 6.06 -10.42
N ILE A 179 10.86 6.01 -9.52
CA ILE A 179 9.58 5.30 -9.74
C ILE A 179 8.46 6.29 -10.07
N LEU A 180 8.26 7.30 -9.22
CA LEU A 180 7.13 8.23 -9.30
C LEU A 180 7.48 9.53 -10.06
N GLY A 181 8.76 9.78 -10.35
CA GLY A 181 9.23 11.00 -11.01
C GLY A 181 9.29 12.24 -10.10
N PHE A 182 8.85 12.12 -8.85
CA PHE A 182 8.95 13.16 -7.83
C PHE A 182 9.30 12.55 -6.47
N GLN A 183 9.63 13.39 -5.49
CA GLN A 183 9.77 12.98 -4.09
C GLN A 183 9.11 14.02 -3.17
N PRO A 184 8.46 13.61 -2.07
CA PRO A 184 8.07 14.53 -1.01
C PRO A 184 9.32 15.07 -0.29
N ASP A 185 9.32 16.37 0.00
CA ASP A 185 10.34 17.05 0.83
C ASP A 185 10.49 16.47 2.25
N SER A 186 9.45 15.83 2.79
CA SER A 186 9.45 15.16 4.09
C SER A 186 8.26 14.20 4.22
N THR A 187 8.24 13.40 5.29
CA THR A 187 7.08 12.57 5.65
C THR A 187 5.82 13.42 5.82
N ASN A 188 5.92 14.57 6.48
CA ASN A 188 4.78 15.46 6.67
C ASN A 188 4.29 16.06 5.35
N HIS A 189 5.20 16.33 4.41
CA HIS A 189 4.80 16.74 3.06
C HIS A 189 4.07 15.60 2.32
N ASN A 190 4.51 14.35 2.49
CA ASN A 190 3.79 13.19 1.94
C ASN A 190 2.37 13.07 2.52
N ASP A 191 2.20 13.25 3.83
CA ASP A 191 0.89 13.22 4.49
C ASP A 191 -0.02 14.35 3.97
N PHE A 192 0.53 15.55 3.77
CA PHE A 192 -0.18 16.64 3.11
C PHE A 192 -0.64 16.28 1.69
N LEU A 193 0.23 15.69 0.88
CA LEU A 193 -0.11 15.30 -0.50
C LEU A 193 -1.24 14.25 -0.54
N MET A 194 -1.19 13.27 0.38
CA MET A 194 -2.26 12.28 0.54
C MET A 194 -3.58 12.95 0.95
N SER A 195 -3.56 13.81 1.98
CA SER A 195 -4.74 14.56 2.43
C SER A 195 -5.30 15.46 1.33
N LYS A 196 -4.43 16.09 0.52
CA LYS A 196 -4.83 16.93 -0.61
C LYS A 196 -5.53 16.10 -1.68
N SER A 197 -5.00 14.93 -2.02
CA SER A 197 -5.64 13.99 -2.95
C SER A 197 -7.02 13.57 -2.45
N ILE A 198 -7.15 13.23 -1.16
CA ILE A 198 -8.45 12.84 -0.58
C ILE A 198 -9.45 14.00 -0.62
N TYR A 199 -9.04 15.20 -0.24
CA TYR A 199 -9.88 16.40 -0.29
C TYR A 199 -10.39 16.68 -1.72
N GLN A 200 -9.51 16.57 -2.72
CA GLN A 200 -9.87 16.84 -4.11
C GLN A 200 -10.78 15.77 -4.73
N ARG A 201 -10.55 14.50 -4.37
CA ARG A 201 -11.27 13.35 -4.99
C ARG A 201 -12.57 13.02 -4.27
N PHE A 202 -12.68 13.36 -2.98
CA PHE A 202 -13.84 13.02 -2.16
C PHE A 202 -14.43 14.27 -1.47
N PRO A 203 -14.91 15.28 -2.23
CA PRO A 203 -15.46 16.52 -1.65
C PRO A 203 -16.67 16.28 -0.74
N GLN A 204 -17.41 15.18 -0.96
CA GLN A 204 -18.55 14.78 -0.13
C GLN A 204 -18.20 14.46 1.33
N LEU A 205 -16.91 14.24 1.65
CA LEU A 205 -16.47 13.98 3.02
C LEU A 205 -16.54 15.22 3.92
N GLY A 206 -16.65 16.41 3.33
CA GLY A 206 -16.76 17.67 4.08
C GLY A 206 -15.51 18.03 4.87
N PHE A 207 -14.33 17.53 4.46
CA PHE A 207 -13.05 17.95 5.05
C PHE A 207 -12.70 19.37 4.63
N THR A 208 -12.04 20.11 5.52
CA THR A 208 -11.45 21.41 5.15
C THR A 208 -10.25 21.21 4.23
N GLU A 209 -10.00 22.16 3.33
CA GLU A 209 -8.82 22.14 2.48
C GLU A 209 -7.54 22.01 3.32
N PRO A 210 -6.70 20.98 3.08
CA PRO A 210 -5.45 20.82 3.80
C PRO A 210 -4.47 21.91 3.37
N LEU A 211 -3.80 22.52 4.35
CA LEU A 211 -2.73 23.49 4.10
C LEU A 211 -1.39 22.89 4.49
N ARG A 212 -0.38 22.95 3.61
CA ARG A 212 0.95 22.38 3.90
C ARG A 212 1.54 22.91 5.20
N ASP A 213 1.28 24.18 5.54
CA ASP A 213 1.75 24.81 6.78
C ASP A 213 1.25 24.13 8.06
N GLN A 214 0.13 23.39 7.99
CA GLN A 214 -0.41 22.62 9.13
C GLN A 214 0.35 21.30 9.35
N TYR A 215 0.94 20.74 8.30
CA TYR A 215 1.69 19.49 8.33
C TYR A 215 3.18 19.75 8.54
N GLU A 216 3.72 20.77 7.87
CA GLU A 216 5.13 21.10 7.89
C GLU A 216 5.32 22.62 8.09
N PRO A 217 5.24 23.10 9.35
CA PRO A 217 5.53 24.51 9.64
C PRO A 217 6.91 24.89 9.13
N ASN A 218 7.05 26.10 8.58
CA ASN A 218 8.31 26.67 8.09
C ASN A 218 8.94 25.96 6.88
N TRP A 219 8.20 25.14 6.13
CA TRP A 219 8.72 24.50 4.91
C TRP A 219 9.24 25.52 3.86
N ARG A 220 8.68 26.75 3.85
CA ARG A 220 9.12 27.85 2.99
C ARG A 220 10.50 28.43 3.35
N LEU A 221 11.02 28.12 4.54
CA LEU A 221 12.34 28.55 5.01
C LEU A 221 13.43 27.49 4.74
N LYS A 222 13.05 26.33 4.19
CA LYS A 222 14.02 25.32 3.76
C LYS A 222 14.72 25.84 2.49
N PRO A 223 16.06 25.90 2.46
CA PRO A 223 16.82 26.38 1.31
C PRO A 223 16.66 25.48 0.08
#